data_AF-A0A951DQW9-F1
#
_entry.id   AF-A0A951DQW9-F1
#
_cell.length_a   1.000
_cell.length_b   1.000
_cell.length_c   1.000
_cell.angle_alpha   90.00
_cell.angle_beta   90.00
_cell.angle_gamma   90.00
#
_symmetry.space_group_name_H-M   'P 1'
#
loop_
_entity.id
_entity.type
_entity.pdbx_description
1 polymer ?
#
loop_
_entity_poly.entity_id
_entity_poly.type
_entity_poly.pdbx_seq_one_letter_code
_entity_poly.pdbx_strand_id
1 'polypeptide(L)'
;MSAPPQDLCREALQLLEEALGKPPPELSAEVDVAEQKIAQLRDELIDRLRAAPDQALRAALDNVNAALSLVVGVEYPVGGVQRDMLKQARTALEAAQQHCPTGAAP
;
A
#
# COMPACT_ATOMS: atom_id res chain seq x y z
N MET A 1 3.08 19.76 -1.59
CA MET A 1 1.76 19.23 -1.24
C MET A 1 1.83 17.73 -1.45
N SER A 2 1.68 16.94 -0.38
CA SER A 2 1.60 15.47 -0.51
C SER A 2 0.32 15.09 -1.24
N ALA A 3 0.36 14.05 -2.07
CA ALA A 3 -0.83 13.53 -2.74
C ALA A 3 -1.86 13.04 -1.70
N PRO A 4 -3.17 13.17 -1.96
CA PRO A 4 -4.18 12.71 -1.01
C PRO A 4 -4.11 11.17 -0.86
N PRO A 5 -4.47 10.61 0.31
CA PRO A 5 -4.45 9.19 0.59
C PRO A 5 -5.14 8.33 -0.46
N GLN A 6 -6.26 8.78 -0.99
CA GLN A 6 -6.99 8.03 -2.00
C GLN A 6 -6.22 7.90 -3.32
N ASP A 7 -5.45 8.92 -3.71
CA ASP A 7 -4.61 8.88 -4.90
C ASP A 7 -3.39 7.97 -4.68
N LEU A 8 -2.73 8.08 -3.52
CA LEU A 8 -1.63 7.20 -3.13
C LEU A 8 -2.07 5.72 -3.09
N CYS A 9 -3.25 5.45 -2.52
CA CYS A 9 -3.82 4.10 -2.47
C CYS A 9 -4.15 3.56 -3.86
N ARG A 10 -4.72 4.39 -4.74
CA ARG A 10 -5.03 4.00 -6.13
C ARG A 10 -3.76 3.72 -6.93
N GLU A 11 -2.75 4.58 -6.83
CA GLU A 11 -1.46 4.40 -7.50
C GLU A 11 -0.75 3.14 -7.02
N ALA A 12 -0.72 2.89 -5.71
CA ALA A 12 -0.14 1.68 -5.14
C ALA A 12 -0.87 0.41 -5.63
N LEU A 13 -2.20 0.41 -5.69
CA LEU A 13 -2.98 -0.70 -6.23
C LEU A 13 -2.65 -0.98 -7.69
N GLN A 14 -2.57 0.06 -8.52
CA GLN A 14 -2.23 -0.08 -9.93
C GLN A 14 -0.83 -0.71 -10.11
N LEU A 15 0.16 -0.25 -9.33
CA LEU A 15 1.52 -0.80 -9.39
C LEU A 15 1.58 -2.27 -8.97
N LEU A 16 0.83 -2.68 -7.94
CA LEU A 16 0.74 -4.08 -7.54
C LEU A 16 0.06 -4.95 -8.61
N GLU A 17 -0.97 -4.44 -9.28
CA GLU A 17 -1.63 -5.14 -10.39
C GLU A 17 -0.70 -5.31 -11.60
N GLU A 18 0.05 -4.26 -11.96
CA GLU A 18 1.06 -4.32 -13.01
C GLU A 18 2.18 -5.31 -12.66
N ALA A 19 2.67 -5.30 -11.42
CA ALA A 19 3.66 -6.26 -10.94
C ALA A 19 3.12 -7.70 -11.02
N LEU A 20 1.87 -7.96 -10.63
CA LEU A 20 1.28 -9.30 -10.73
C LEU A 20 1.23 -9.85 -12.16
N GLY A 21 1.20 -8.98 -13.17
CA GLY A 21 1.26 -9.34 -14.59
C GLY A 21 2.67 -9.67 -15.12
N LYS A 22 3.74 -9.30 -14.38
CA LYS A 22 5.13 -9.42 -14.81
C LYS A 22 5.79 -10.73 -14.35
N PRO A 23 6.82 -11.21 -15.08
CA PRO A 23 7.63 -12.34 -14.62
C PRO A 23 8.54 -11.92 -13.44
N PRO A 24 8.93 -12.85 -12.55
CA PRO A 24 9.69 -12.53 -11.33
C PRO A 24 10.95 -11.65 -11.49
N PRO A 25 11.78 -11.82 -12.55
CA PRO A 25 12.98 -10.99 -12.74
C PRO A 25 12.68 -9.50 -13.00
N GLU A 26 11.44 -9.18 -13.40
CA GLU A 26 10.99 -7.84 -13.75
C GLU A 26 10.09 -7.24 -12.66
N LEU A 27 10.05 -7.83 -11.45
CA LEU A 27 9.20 -7.32 -10.37
C LEU A 27 9.84 -6.21 -9.54
N SER A 28 11.17 -6.14 -9.46
CA SER A 28 11.82 -5.34 -8.40
C SER A 28 11.49 -3.86 -8.51
N ALA A 29 11.59 -3.26 -9.71
CA ALA A 29 11.39 -1.83 -9.87
C ALA A 29 9.95 -1.39 -9.53
N GLU A 30 8.95 -2.17 -9.92
CA GLU A 30 7.54 -1.88 -9.66
C GLU A 30 7.16 -2.12 -8.20
N VAL A 31 7.75 -3.15 -7.58
CA VAL A 31 7.60 -3.45 -6.16
C VAL A 31 8.22 -2.34 -5.31
N ASP A 32 9.41 -1.84 -5.66
CA ASP A 32 10.06 -0.71 -4.97
C ASP A 32 9.19 0.56 -5.03
N VAL A 33 8.63 0.86 -6.21
CA VAL A 33 7.75 2.04 -6.38
C VAL A 33 6.43 1.85 -5.63
N ALA A 34 5.86 0.64 -5.64
CA ALA A 34 4.66 0.32 -4.86
C ALA A 34 4.94 0.49 -3.36
N GLU A 35 6.07 -0.02 -2.86
CA GLU A 35 6.51 0.15 -1.48
C GLU A 35 6.55 1.63 -1.10
N GLN A 36 7.20 2.46 -1.92
CA GLN A 36 7.31 3.89 -1.67
C GLN A 36 5.93 4.56 -1.57
N LYS A 37 4.99 4.19 -2.44
CA LYS A 37 3.61 4.73 -2.42
C LYS A 37 2.84 4.30 -1.18
N ILE A 38 2.98 3.04 -0.77
CA ILE A 38 2.36 2.50 0.45
C ILE A 38 2.95 3.17 1.69
N ALA A 39 4.26 3.41 1.72
CA ALA A 39 4.92 4.13 2.81
C ALA A 39 4.43 5.58 2.92
N GLN A 40 4.29 6.28 1.79
CA GLN A 40 3.70 7.63 1.76
C GLN A 40 2.25 7.64 2.26
N LEU A 41 1.45 6.65 1.85
CA LEU A 41 0.07 6.51 2.32
C LEU A 41 0.02 6.28 3.84
N ARG A 42 0.90 5.43 4.37
CA ARG A 42 1.01 5.17 5.81
C ARG A 42 1.30 6.47 6.57
N ASP A 43 2.29 7.24 6.12
CA ASP A 43 2.72 8.45 6.81
C ASP A 43 1.60 9.50 6.83
N GLU A 44 0.89 9.67 5.72
CA GLU A 44 -0.26 10.57 5.62
C GLU A 44 -1.45 10.12 6.51
N LEU A 45 -1.73 8.81 6.60
CA LEU A 45 -2.76 8.29 7.52
C LEU A 45 -2.37 8.47 8.99
N ILE A 46 -1.09 8.32 9.34
CA ILE A 46 -0.57 8.58 10.68
C ILE A 46 -0.78 10.05 11.06
N ASP A 47 -0.44 10.98 10.17
CA ASP A 47 -0.57 12.41 10.46
C ASP A 47 -2.04 12.82 10.66
N ARG A 48 -2.97 12.24 9.89
CA ARG A 48 -4.40 12.45 10.11
C ARG A 48 -4.91 11.87 11.42
N LEU A 49 -4.50 10.65 11.76
CA LEU A 49 -4.87 10.03 13.04
C LEU A 49 -4.36 10.82 14.25
N ARG A 50 -3.20 11.45 14.12
CA ARG A 50 -2.64 12.35 15.15
C ARG A 50 -3.45 13.65 15.26
N ALA A 51 -3.92 14.20 14.14
CA ALA A 51 -4.74 15.41 14.13
C ALA A 51 -6.15 15.16 14.67
N ALA A 52 -6.77 14.04 14.27
CA ALA A 52 -8.11 13.64 14.68
C ALA A 52 -8.20 12.12 14.77
N PRO A 53 -8.31 11.54 15.98
CA PRO A 53 -8.52 10.11 16.15
C PRO A 53 -9.81 9.66 15.48
N ASP A 54 -9.70 8.68 14.59
CA ASP A 54 -10.83 8.13 13.83
C ASP A 54 -10.62 6.61 13.64
N GLN A 55 -11.66 5.83 13.94
CA GLN A 55 -11.57 4.37 13.89
C GLN A 55 -11.45 3.83 12.46
N ALA A 56 -12.06 4.49 11.48
CA ALA A 56 -11.94 4.10 10.07
C ALA A 56 -10.54 4.39 9.54
N LEU A 57 -9.95 5.54 9.88
CA LEU A 57 -8.55 5.84 9.57
C LEU A 57 -7.59 4.84 10.25
N ARG A 58 -7.93 4.40 11.47
CA ARG A 58 -7.13 3.36 12.15
C ARG A 58 -7.19 2.03 11.42
N ALA A 59 -8.38 1.60 11.02
CA ALA A 59 -8.54 0.38 10.22
C ALA A 59 -7.83 0.49 8.87
N ALA A 60 -7.87 1.66 8.21
CA ALA A 60 -7.12 1.92 6.99
C ALA A 60 -5.61 1.76 7.22
N LEU A 61 -5.08 2.38 8.29
CA LEU A 61 -3.66 2.32 8.63
C LEU A 61 -3.19 0.89 8.94
N ASP A 62 -4.01 0.11 9.67
CA ASP A 62 -3.68 -1.29 9.98
C ASP A 62 -3.59 -2.14 8.69
N ASN A 63 -4.51 -1.95 7.75
CA ASN A 63 -4.47 -2.59 6.43
C ASN A 63 -3.26 -2.15 5.60
N VAL A 64 -2.91 -0.86 5.60
CA VAL A 64 -1.73 -0.32 4.90
C VAL A 64 -0.44 -0.88 5.48
N ASN A 65 -0.33 -1.02 6.80
CA ASN A 65 0.83 -1.63 7.46
C ASN A 65 0.97 -3.11 7.08
N ALA A 66 -0.14 -3.85 7.00
CA ALA A 66 -0.15 -5.23 6.53
C ALA A 66 0.34 -5.32 5.07
N ALA A 67 -0.17 -4.46 4.19
CA ALA A 67 0.28 -4.39 2.80
C ALA A 67 1.78 -4.09 2.68
N LEU A 68 2.29 -3.11 3.42
CA LEU A 68 3.70 -2.75 3.41
C LEU A 68 4.60 -3.92 3.84
N SER A 69 4.21 -4.63 4.90
CA SER A 69 4.95 -5.79 5.39
C SER A 69 5.03 -6.92 4.36
N LEU A 70 3.96 -7.11 3.60
CA LEU A 70 3.90 -8.11 2.53
C LEU A 70 4.75 -7.71 1.33
N VAL A 71 4.73 -6.44 0.92
CA VAL A 71 5.54 -5.91 -0.19
C VAL A 71 7.04 -6.02 0.12
N VAL A 72 7.48 -5.61 1.31
CA VAL A 72 8.88 -5.76 1.74
C VAL A 72 9.32 -7.23 1.75
N GLY A 73 8.40 -8.15 2.09
CA GLY A 73 8.69 -9.59 2.05
C GLY A 73 8.86 -10.17 0.65
N VAL A 74 8.46 -9.45 -0.41
CA VAL A 74 8.64 -9.87 -1.82
C VAL A 74 10.10 -9.70 -2.26
N GLU A 75 10.83 -8.73 -1.72
CA GLU A 75 12.24 -8.46 -2.06
C GLU A 75 13.20 -9.58 -1.63
N TYR A 76 12.82 -10.37 -0.61
CA TYR A 76 13.64 -11.47 -0.05
C TYR A 76 12.93 -12.83 -0.14
N PRO A 77 12.69 -13.34 -1.35
CA PRO A 77 11.77 -14.44 -1.55
C PRO A 77 12.38 -15.81 -1.26
N VAL A 78 11.64 -16.65 -0.54
CA VAL A 78 11.91 -18.08 -0.43
C VAL A 78 10.95 -18.83 -1.35
N GLY A 79 11.39 -19.23 -2.54
CA GLY A 79 10.69 -20.20 -3.41
C GLY A 79 9.25 -19.89 -3.81
N GLY A 80 9.02 -18.95 -4.74
CA GLY A 80 7.72 -18.75 -5.41
C GLY A 80 6.64 -17.98 -4.61
N VAL A 81 6.89 -17.69 -3.33
CA VAL A 81 5.97 -17.01 -2.40
C VAL A 81 5.66 -15.55 -2.80
N GLN A 82 6.50 -14.93 -3.62
CA GLN A 82 6.38 -13.52 -4.07
C GLN A 82 4.99 -13.15 -4.59
N ARG A 83 4.43 -13.96 -5.49
CA ARG A 83 3.14 -13.64 -6.11
C ARG A 83 1.97 -13.69 -5.14
N ASP A 84 2.00 -14.63 -4.20
CA ASP A 84 0.93 -14.71 -3.21
C ASP A 84 1.01 -13.58 -2.18
N MET A 85 2.23 -13.11 -1.86
CA MET A 85 2.42 -11.92 -1.03
C MET A 85 1.93 -10.66 -1.74
N LEU A 86 2.21 -10.48 -3.04
CA LEU A 86 1.69 -9.36 -3.83
C LEU A 86 0.16 -9.37 -3.92
N LYS A 87 -0.47 -10.54 -4.11
CA LYS A 87 -1.93 -10.67 -4.08
C LYS A 87 -2.50 -10.27 -2.73
N GLN A 88 -1.90 -10.74 -1.64
CA GLN A 88 -2.33 -10.40 -0.28
C GLN A 88 -2.16 -8.90 0.01
N ALA A 89 -1.05 -8.30 -0.45
CA ALA A 89 -0.81 -6.87 -0.33
C ALA A 89 -1.88 -6.06 -1.06
N ARG A 90 -2.26 -6.49 -2.28
CA ARG A 90 -3.34 -5.88 -3.05
C ARG A 90 -4.67 -5.96 -2.30
N THR A 91 -5.05 -7.14 -1.80
CA THR A 91 -6.29 -7.32 -1.01
C THR A 91 -6.32 -6.41 0.23
N ALA A 92 -5.19 -6.26 0.92
CA ALA A 92 -5.09 -5.36 2.07
C ALA A 92 -5.26 -3.88 1.66
N LEU A 93 -4.67 -3.45 0.53
CA LEU A 93 -4.88 -2.10 0.02
C LEU A 93 -6.31 -1.86 -0.48
N GLU A 94 -6.98 -2.85 -1.08
CA GLU A 94 -8.39 -2.76 -1.45
C GLU A 94 -9.27 -2.50 -0.21
N ALA A 95 -8.98 -3.17 0.92
CA ALA A 95 -9.66 -2.94 2.19
C ALA A 95 -9.35 -1.55 2.80
N ALA A 96 -8.11 -1.07 2.64
CA ALA A 96 -7.73 0.28 3.06
C ALA A 96 -8.42 1.37 2.21
N GLN A 97 -8.61 1.14 0.91
CA GLN A 97 -9.21 2.10 -0.02
C GLN A 97 -10.63 2.50 0.40
N GLN A 98 -11.41 1.58 0.96
CA GLN A 98 -12.77 1.83 1.45
C GLN A 98 -12.84 2.90 2.55
N HIS A 99 -11.71 3.16 3.21
CA HIS A 99 -11.58 4.06 4.35
C HIS A 99 -10.58 5.20 4.09
N CYS A 100 -10.02 5.28 2.87
CA CYS A 100 -9.07 6.32 2.51
C CYS A 100 -9.79 7.66 2.22
N PRO A 101 -9.39 8.75 2.88
CA PRO A 101 -10.00 10.05 2.65
C PRO A 101 -9.56 10.66 1.30
N THR A 102 -10.48 11.38 0.67
CA THR A 102 -10.33 11.95 -0.68
C THR A 102 -9.58 13.30 -0.71
N GLY A 103 -9.62 14.06 0.38
CA GLY A 103 -8.97 15.38 0.48
C GLY A 103 -7.55 15.29 1.03
N ALA A 104 -6.74 16.34 0.90
CA ALA A 104 -5.43 16.49 1.58
C ALA A 104 -5.60 16.60 3.11
N ALA A 105 -4.53 16.40 3.88
CA ALA A 105 -4.58 16.59 5.33
C ALA A 105 -5.04 18.03 5.65
N PRO A 106 -5.84 18.21 6.71
CA PRO A 106 -6.28 19.52 7.17
C PRO A 106 -5.10 20.40 7.64
#